data_AF-A0A846MKJ3-F1
#
_entry.id   AF-A0A846MKJ3-F1
#
_cell.length_a   1.000
_cell.length_b   1.000
_cell.length_c   1.000
_cell.angle_alpha   90.00
_cell.angle_beta   90.00
_cell.angle_gamma   90.00
#
_symmetry.space_group_name_H-M   'P 1'
#
loop_
_entity.id
_entity.type
_entity.pdbx_description
1 polymer ?
#
loop_
_entity_poly.entity_id
_entity_poly.type
_entity_poly.pdbx_seq_one_letter_code
_entity_poly.pdbx_strand_id
1 'polypeptide(L)' 'MAQYFTDFLIVSAFIVGLTALMGVIANGIGEHIFGGSKRKEHVNESKHIQTGWKLVGGKK' A
#
# COMPACT_ATOMS: atom_id res chain seq x y z
N MET A 1 29.62 -23.28 -22.58
CA MET A 1 28.30 -23.64 -22.02
C MET A 1 28.12 -23.21 -20.57
N ALA A 2 29.07 -23.45 -19.66
CA ALA A 2 28.94 -23.05 -18.25
C ALA A 2 28.75 -21.53 -18.05
N GLN A 3 29.54 -20.69 -18.72
CA GLN A 3 29.40 -19.22 -18.63
C GLN A 3 28.02 -18.74 -19.13
N TYR A 4 27.59 -19.22 -20.29
CA TYR A 4 26.26 -18.93 -20.83
C TYR A 4 25.13 -19.33 -19.86
N PHE A 5 25.26 -20.48 -19.20
CA PHE A 5 24.28 -20.95 -18.23
C PHE A 5 24.22 -20.05 -16.98
N THR A 6 25.37 -19.59 -16.49
CA THR A 6 25.44 -18.63 -15.39
C THR A 6 24.81 -17.29 -15.77
N ASP A 7 25.13 -16.75 -16.94
CA ASP A 7 24.55 -15.49 -17.43
C ASP A 7 23.02 -15.62 -17.58
N PHE A 8 22.56 -16.74 -18.14
CA PHE A 8 21.14 -17.04 -18.27
C PHE A 8 20.44 -17.12 -16.91
N LEU A 9 21.03 -17.78 -15.92
CA LEU A 9 20.49 -17.89 -14.56
C LEU A 9 20.37 -16.52 -13.88
N ILE A 10 21.39 -15.68 -14.01
CA ILE A 10 21.40 -14.33 -13.42
C ILE A 10 20.28 -13.49 -14.03
N VAL A 11 20.17 -13.47 -15.36
CA VAL A 11 19.14 -12.69 -16.07
C VAL A 11 17.74 -13.21 -15.75
N SER A 12 17.54 -14.53 -15.75
CA SER A 12 16.22 -15.12 -15.46
C SER A 12 15.80 -14.90 -14.02
N ALA A 13 16.70 -15.07 -13.04
CA ALA A 13 16.41 -14.76 -11.64
C ALA A 13 16.07 -13.27 -11.45
N PHE A 14 16.76 -12.37 -12.18
CA PHE A 14 16.50 -10.94 -12.13
C PHE A 14 15.11 -10.58 -12.69
N ILE A 15 14.73 -11.14 -13.83
CA ILE A 15 13.40 -10.92 -14.44
C ILE A 15 12.29 -11.46 -13.53
N VAL A 16 12.46 -12.66 -12.96
CA VAL A 16 11.50 -13.24 -12.01
C VAL A 16 11.41 -12.38 -10.73
N GLY A 17 12.56 -11.93 -10.21
CA GLY A 17 12.60 -11.05 -9.04
C GLY A 17 11.87 -9.72 -9.30
N LEU A 18 12.12 -9.08 -10.44
CA LEU A 18 11.43 -7.84 -10.81
C LEU A 18 9.92 -8.04 -10.93
N THR A 19 9.47 -9.10 -11.61
CA THR A 19 8.04 -9.37 -11.79
C THR A 19 7.33 -9.70 -10.48
N ALA A 20 7.95 -10.50 -9.61
CA ALA A 20 7.41 -10.83 -8.28
C ALA A 20 7.37 -9.61 -7.35
N LEU A 21 8.38 -8.74 -7.40
CA LEU A 21 8.47 -7.54 -6.56
C LEU A 21 7.63 -6.37 -7.09
N MET A 22 7.26 -6.36 -8.37
CA MET A 22 6.50 -5.27 -9.00
C MET A 22 5.20 -4.97 -8.24
N GLY A 23 4.47 -5.99 -7.80
CA GLY A 23 3.22 -5.81 -7.05
C GLY A 23 3.44 -5.24 -5.65
N VAL A 24 4.46 -5.69 -4.93
CA VAL A 24 4.79 -5.19 -3.58
C VAL A 24 5.29 -3.74 -3.67
N ILE A 25 6.16 -3.45 -4.62
CA ILE A 25 6.67 -2.11 -4.88
C ILE A 25 5.53 -1.19 -5.31
N ALA A 26 4.67 -1.60 -6.24
CA ALA A 26 3.54 -0.80 -6.69
C ALA A 26 2.51 -0.54 -5.57
N ASN A 27 2.25 -1.52 -4.70
CA ASN A 27 1.37 -1.33 -3.55
C ASN A 27 2.01 -0.45 -2.48
N GLY A 28 3.31 -0.61 -2.20
CA GLY A 28 4.04 0.22 -1.25
C GLY A 28 4.16 1.66 -1.73
N ILE A 29 4.50 1.88 -3.00
CA ILE A 29 4.52 3.20 -3.64
C ILE A 29 3.10 3.76 -3.73
N GLY A 30 2.12 2.96 -4.12
CA GLY A 30 0.72 3.36 -4.20
C GLY A 30 0.19 3.84 -2.85
N GLU A 31 0.45 3.12 -1.77
CA GLU A 31 0.03 3.49 -0.42
C GLU A 31 0.81 4.70 0.13
N HIS A 32 2.11 4.80 -0.15
CA HIS A 32 2.95 5.87 0.38
C HIS A 32 2.86 7.19 -0.42
N ILE A 33 2.77 7.11 -1.75
CA ILE A 33 2.71 8.27 -2.67
C ILE A 33 1.26 8.69 -2.94
N PHE A 34 0.35 7.75 -3.22
CA PHE A 34 -1.04 8.06 -3.57
C PHE A 34 -2.04 7.81 -2.42
N GLY A 35 -1.68 6.97 -1.44
CA GLY A 35 -2.48 6.67 -0.26
C GLY A 35 -2.26 7.63 0.92
N GLY A 36 -1.41 8.65 0.75
CA GLY A 36 -1.15 9.67 1.76
C GLY A 36 -2.40 10.50 2.11
N SER A 37 -2.54 10.82 3.41
CA SER A 37 -3.51 11.74 4.06
C SER A 37 -5.01 11.41 3.89
N LYS A 38 -5.49 11.13 2.67
CA LYS A 38 -6.92 11.08 2.33
C LYS A 38 -7.63 9.77 2.65
N ARG A 39 -6.90 8.68 2.91
CA ARG A 39 -7.51 7.38 3.28
C ARG A 39 -8.36 7.46 4.55
N LYS A 40 -8.00 8.38 5.46
CA LYS A 40 -8.74 8.64 6.69
C LYS A 40 -9.68 9.83 6.58
N GLU A 41 -9.72 10.58 5.48
CA GLU A 41 -10.55 11.80 5.35
C GLU A 41 -12.03 11.48 5.62
N HIS A 42 -12.57 10.44 4.99
CA HIS A 42 -13.94 9.97 5.27
C HIS A 42 -14.15 9.52 6.72
N VAL A 43 -13.16 8.84 7.32
CA VAL A 43 -13.23 8.37 8.71
C VAL A 43 -13.12 9.54 9.69
N ASN A 44 -12.28 10.53 9.39
CA ASN A 44 -12.00 11.69 10.22
C ASN A 44 -13.19 12.66 10.19
N GLU A 45 -13.76 12.90 9.02
CA GLU A 45 -15.00 13.67 8.85
C GLU A 45 -16.18 12.96 9.52
N SER A 46 -16.33 11.65 9.33
CA SER A 46 -17.37 10.87 10.03
C SER A 46 -17.21 10.94 11.55
N LYS A 47 -15.97 10.84 12.05
CA LYS A 47 -15.66 10.93 13.48
C LYS A 47 -15.93 12.34 14.01
N HIS A 48 -15.63 13.38 13.24
CA HIS A 48 -15.93 14.77 13.58
C HIS A 48 -17.44 14.97 13.79
N ILE A 49 -18.27 14.51 12.84
CA ILE A 49 -19.74 14.57 12.94
C ILE A 49 -20.26 13.78 14.14
N GLN A 50 -19.77 12.54 14.33
CA GLN A 50 -20.19 11.69 15.45
C GLN A 50 -19.79 12.24 16.82
N THR A 51 -18.73 13.05 16.91
CA THR A 51 -18.31 13.69 18.17
C THR A 51 -19.39 14.67 18.67
N GLY A 52 -20.09 15.35 17.76
CA GLY A 52 -21.24 16.20 18.10
C GLY A 52 -22.45 15.42 18.63
N TRP A 53 -22.59 14.15 18.26
CA TRP A 53 -23.73 13.32 18.69
C TRP A 53 -23.65 12.89 20.16
N LYS A 54 -22.45 12.92 20.74
CA LYS A 54 -22.26 12.64 22.17
C LYS A 54 -22.99 13.65 23.07
N LEU A 55 -23.30 14.83 22.56
CA LEU A 55 -24.04 15.89 23.28
C LEU A 55 -25.56 15.70 23.22
N VAL A 56 -26.09 15.02 22.20
CA VAL A 56 -27.54 14.80 22.00
C VAL A 56 -28.03 13.43 22.49
N GLY A 57 -27.13 12.46 22.70
CA GLY A 57 -27.50 11.09 23.10
C GLY A 57 -27.97 10.87 24.55
N GLY A 58 -28.01 11.92 25.39
CA GLY A 58 -28.49 11.84 26.77
C GLY A 58 -27.52 11.12 27.72
N LYS A 59 -27.29 11.69 28.90
CA LYS A 59 -26.63 10.97 30.00
C LYS A 59 -27.57 9.83 30.44
N LYS A 60 -26.99 8.65 30.70
CA LYS A 60 -27.68 7.55 31.40
C LYS A 60 -28.30 8.04 32.71
#